data_AF-M1BF06-F1
#
_entry.id   AF-M1BF06-F1
#
_cell.length_a   1.000
_cell.length_b   1.000
_cell.length_c   1.000
_cell.angle_alpha   90.00
_cell.angle_beta   90.00
_cell.angle_gamma   90.00
#
_symmetry.space_group_name_H-M   'P 1'
#
loop_
_entity.id
_entity.type
_entity.pdbx_description
1 polymer ?
#
loop_
_entity_poly.entity_id
_entity_poly.type
_entity_poly.pdbx_seq_one_letter_code
_entity_poly.pdbx_strand_id
1 'polypeptide(L)'
;MKASEAWVEWLMKKRKAFDQRGDMAIAAWAEQQQLELNLKARRLARSKMDPEEERRIIAKERKASVENFNNTLKRHTLVLRKRDIMRRKAEEEKKRVISRLLAAEGLELAEEDDKNL
;
A
#
# COMPACT_ATOMS: atom_id res chain seq x y z
N MET A 1 7.13 14.50 28.65
CA MET A 1 6.04 13.70 28.05
C MET A 1 5.50 14.32 26.75
N LYS A 2 5.23 15.64 26.67
CA LYS A 2 4.70 16.28 25.43
C LYS A 2 5.61 16.22 24.18
N ALA A 3 6.94 16.22 24.36
CA ALA A 3 7.89 16.21 23.24
C ALA A 3 7.91 14.87 22.48
N SER A 4 7.72 13.73 23.18
CA SER A 4 7.61 12.42 22.54
C SER A 4 6.26 12.25 21.84
N GLU A 5 5.19 12.79 22.39
CA GLU A 5 3.86 12.79 21.75
C GLU A 5 3.85 13.58 20.45
N ALA A 6 4.41 14.80 20.45
CA ALA A 6 4.52 15.63 19.26
C ALA A 6 5.37 14.96 18.15
N TRP A 7 6.42 14.23 18.55
CA TRP A 7 7.25 13.46 17.62
C TRP A 7 6.50 12.27 17.01
N VAL A 8 5.75 11.52 17.83
CA VAL A 8 4.90 10.41 17.38
C VAL A 8 3.80 10.91 16.44
N GLU A 9 3.15 12.03 16.78
CA GLU A 9 2.09 12.62 15.96
C GLU A 9 2.63 13.11 14.60
N TRP A 10 3.83 13.72 14.59
CA TRP A 10 4.50 14.10 13.35
C TRP A 10 4.83 12.89 12.47
N LEU A 11 5.34 11.80 13.06
CA LEU A 11 5.60 10.54 12.36
C LEU A 11 4.33 9.94 11.75
N MET A 12 3.23 9.93 12.50
CA MET A 12 1.93 9.44 12.02
C MET A 12 1.37 10.29 10.89
N LYS A 13 1.51 11.62 10.95
CA LYS A 13 1.16 12.53 9.86
C LYS A 13 1.98 12.26 8.59
N LYS A 14 3.30 12.07 8.72
CA LYS A 14 4.16 11.74 7.57
C LYS A 14 3.79 10.40 6.93
N ARG A 15 3.45 9.39 7.75
CA ARG A 15 2.97 8.08 7.26
C ARG A 15 1.67 8.23 6.47
N LYS A 16 0.67 8.92 7.03
CA LYS A 16 -0.62 9.15 6.37
C LYS A 16 -0.46 9.86 5.04
N ALA A 17 0.41 10.87 4.98
CA ALA A 17 0.72 11.58 3.73
C ALA A 17 1.43 10.70 2.69
N PHE A 18 2.30 9.78 3.12
CA PHE A 18 2.95 8.83 2.20
C PHE A 18 1.95 7.83 1.63
N ASP A 19 1.09 7.25 2.48
CA ASP A 19 0.08 6.29 2.05
C ASP A 19 -0.95 6.97 1.12
N GLN A 20 -1.37 8.21 1.43
CA GLN A 20 -2.21 9.03 0.52
C GLN A 20 -1.56 9.29 -0.85
N ARG A 21 -0.24 9.55 -0.91
CA ARG A 21 0.47 9.72 -2.18
C ARG A 21 0.53 8.42 -2.97
N GLY A 22 0.69 7.28 -2.28
CA GLY A 22 0.62 5.95 -2.89
C GLY A 22 -0.75 5.69 -3.51
N ASP A 23 -1.82 5.97 -2.78
CA ASP A 23 -3.20 5.83 -3.25
C ASP A 23 -3.48 6.76 -4.44
N MET A 24 -3.01 8.02 -4.39
CA MET A 24 -3.12 8.96 -5.51
C MET A 24 -2.36 8.48 -6.75
N ALA A 25 -1.18 7.87 -6.60
CA ALA A 25 -0.43 7.33 -7.73
C ALA A 25 -1.16 6.17 -8.42
N ILE A 26 -1.84 5.32 -7.64
CA ILE A 26 -2.67 4.22 -8.17
C ILE A 26 -3.90 4.77 -8.88
N ALA A 27 -4.56 5.77 -8.28
CA ALA A 27 -5.71 6.43 -8.88
C ALA A 27 -5.35 7.11 -10.22
N ALA A 28 -4.26 7.88 -10.25
CA ALA A 28 -3.76 8.53 -11.46
C ALA A 28 -3.39 7.51 -12.56
N TRP A 29 -2.79 6.38 -12.18
CA TRP A 29 -2.51 5.30 -13.12
C TRP A 29 -3.79 4.66 -13.69
N ALA A 30 -4.80 4.44 -12.84
CA ALA A 30 -6.09 3.91 -13.28
C ALA A 30 -6.84 4.87 -14.23
N GLU A 31 -6.81 6.16 -13.92
CA GLU A 31 -7.38 7.21 -14.79
C GLU A 31 -6.68 7.25 -16.15
N GLN A 32 -5.35 7.14 -16.17
CA GLN A 32 -4.57 7.09 -17.41
C GLN A 32 -4.92 5.86 -18.25
N GLN A 33 -5.07 4.68 -17.63
CA GLN A 33 -5.48 3.46 -18.33
C GLN A 33 -6.89 3.59 -18.93
N GLN A 34 -7.82 4.23 -18.21
CA GLN A 34 -9.18 4.48 -18.71
C GLN A 34 -9.18 5.46 -19.88
N LEU A 35 -8.34 6.50 -19.84
CA LEU A 35 -8.16 7.45 -20.93
C LEU A 35 -7.63 6.76 -22.19
N GLU A 36 -6.62 5.90 -22.06
CA GLU A 36 -6.04 5.13 -23.17
C GLU A 36 -7.08 4.22 -23.83
N LEU A 37 -7.88 3.52 -23.03
CA LEU A 37 -9.00 2.69 -23.50
C LEU A 37 -10.01 3.50 -24.31
N ASN A 38 -10.41 4.66 -23.79
CA ASN A 38 -11.36 5.55 -24.46
C ASN A 38 -10.80 6.10 -25.79
N LEU A 39 -9.51 6.44 -25.83
CA LEU A 39 -8.84 6.90 -27.04
C LEU A 39 -8.73 5.78 -28.08
N LYS A 40 -8.42 4.54 -27.66
CA LYS A 40 -8.41 3.38 -28.55
C LYS A 40 -9.79 3.09 -29.13
N ALA A 41 -10.83 3.05 -28.29
CA ALA A 41 -12.21 2.86 -28.74
C ALA A 41 -12.63 3.94 -29.77
N ARG A 42 -12.26 5.20 -29.54
CA ARG A 42 -12.50 6.30 -30.50
C ARG A 42 -11.73 6.14 -31.82
N ARG A 43 -10.51 5.59 -31.79
CA ARG A 43 -9.74 5.31 -33.01
C ARG A 43 -10.36 4.13 -33.77
N LEU A 44 -10.77 3.09 -33.06
CA LEU A 44 -11.43 1.92 -33.62
C LEU A 44 -12.74 2.32 -34.32
N ALA A 45 -13.59 3.09 -33.64
CA ALA A 45 -14.87 3.58 -34.20
C ALA A 45 -14.72 4.50 -35.43
N ARG A 46 -13.52 5.03 -35.70
CA ARG A 46 -13.21 5.81 -36.91
C ARG A 46 -12.62 4.94 -38.03
N SER A 47 -12.26 3.70 -37.74
CA SER A 47 -11.76 2.73 -38.71
C SER A 47 -12.95 2.06 -39.43
N LYS A 48 -12.75 1.59 -40.67
CA LYS A 48 -13.79 0.86 -41.42
C LYS A 48 -13.87 -0.61 -40.98
N MET A 49 -13.91 -0.87 -39.68
CA MET A 49 -13.99 -2.22 -39.15
C MET A 49 -15.46 -2.59 -38.91
N ASP A 50 -15.76 -3.89 -38.87
CA ASP A 50 -17.11 -4.38 -38.62
C ASP A 50 -17.56 -3.98 -37.18
N PRO A 51 -18.73 -3.34 -37.00
CA PRO A 51 -19.24 -2.95 -35.68
C PRO A 51 -19.30 -4.07 -34.64
N GLU A 52 -19.48 -5.34 -35.04
CA GLU A 52 -19.48 -6.47 -34.09
C GLU A 52 -18.08 -6.81 -33.57
N GLU A 53 -17.06 -6.76 -34.44
CA GLU A 53 -15.68 -6.99 -34.07
C GLU A 53 -15.14 -5.88 -33.16
N GLU A 54 -15.53 -4.63 -33.44
CA GLU A 54 -15.23 -3.48 -32.57
C GLU A 54 -15.75 -3.70 -31.16
N ARG A 55 -17.02 -4.11 -31.01
CA ARG A 55 -17.64 -4.38 -29.71
C ARG A 55 -16.93 -5.52 -28.97
N ARG A 56 -16.56 -6.59 -29.68
CA ARG A 56 -15.82 -7.71 -29.08
C ARG A 56 -14.44 -7.30 -28.57
N ILE A 57 -13.70 -6.52 -29.36
CA ILE A 57 -12.36 -6.05 -28.99
C ILE A 57 -12.44 -5.12 -27.78
N ILE A 58 -13.35 -4.15 -27.80
CA ILE A 58 -13.55 -3.20 -26.69
C ILE A 58 -13.96 -3.94 -25.40
N ALA A 59 -14.86 -4.93 -25.49
CA ALA A 59 -15.26 -5.72 -24.33
C ALA A 59 -14.08 -6.53 -23.74
N LYS A 60 -13.25 -7.11 -24.60
CA LYS A 60 -12.05 -7.86 -24.20
C LYS A 60 -11.01 -6.95 -23.55
N GLU A 61 -10.74 -5.78 -24.12
CA GLU A 61 -9.81 -4.80 -23.56
C GLU A 61 -10.31 -4.23 -22.24
N ARG A 62 -11.61 -3.94 -22.12
CA ARG A 62 -12.22 -3.48 -20.86
C ARG A 62 -12.10 -4.53 -19.76
N LYS A 63 -12.35 -5.81 -20.08
CA LYS A 63 -12.17 -6.91 -19.13
C LYS A 63 -10.72 -7.03 -18.67
N ALA A 64 -9.77 -7.00 -19.61
CA ALA A 64 -8.33 -7.07 -19.30
C ALA A 64 -7.87 -5.88 -18.44
N SER A 65 -8.39 -4.67 -18.70
CA SER A 65 -8.08 -3.49 -17.90
C SER A 65 -8.58 -3.62 -16.46
N VAL A 66 -9.81 -4.10 -16.26
CA VAL A 66 -10.36 -4.34 -14.91
C VAL A 66 -9.54 -5.40 -14.17
N GLU A 67 -9.16 -6.50 -14.83
CA GLU A 67 -8.31 -7.53 -14.24
C GLU A 67 -6.92 -7.00 -13.86
N ASN A 68 -6.30 -6.18 -14.73
CA ASN A 68 -5.03 -5.54 -14.44
C ASN A 68 -5.12 -4.57 -13.25
N PHE A 69 -6.16 -3.74 -13.19
CA PHE A 69 -6.40 -2.84 -12.06
C PHE A 69 -6.54 -3.62 -10.75
N ASN A 70 -7.37 -4.66 -10.74
CA ASN A 70 -7.54 -5.50 -9.56
C ASN A 70 -6.25 -6.21 -9.14
N ASN A 71 -5.45 -6.66 -10.09
CA ASN A 71 -4.14 -7.26 -9.81
C ASN A 71 -3.14 -6.25 -9.24
N THR A 72 -3.09 -5.03 -9.78
CA THR A 72 -2.25 -3.94 -9.29
C THR A 72 -2.64 -3.54 -7.87
N LEU A 73 -3.93 -3.39 -7.59
CA LEU A 73 -4.44 -3.12 -6.23
C LEU A 73 -4.04 -4.22 -5.25
N LYS A 74 -4.29 -5.49 -5.58
CA LYS A 74 -3.90 -6.63 -4.73
C LYS A 74 -2.40 -6.64 -4.44
N ARG A 75 -1.56 -6.42 -5.47
CA ARG A 75 -0.10 -6.33 -5.31
C ARG A 75 0.29 -5.17 -4.41
N HIS A 76 -0.30 -4.00 -4.59
CA HIS A 76 -0.01 -2.83 -3.75
C HIS A 76 -0.33 -3.09 -2.28
N THR A 77 -1.53 -3.64 -1.99
CA THR A 77 -1.93 -4.02 -0.64
C THR A 77 -0.97 -5.03 -0.01
N LEU A 78 -0.50 -6.02 -0.79
CA LEU A 78 0.50 -6.98 -0.32
C LEU A 78 1.86 -6.33 -0.02
N VAL A 79 2.31 -5.38 -0.84
CA VAL A 79 3.55 -4.64 -0.60
C VAL A 79 3.47 -3.83 0.69
N LEU A 80 2.37 -3.12 0.91
CA LEU A 80 2.14 -2.36 2.15
C LEU A 80 2.10 -3.30 3.37
N ARG A 81 1.39 -4.44 3.27
CA ARG A 81 1.34 -5.44 4.35
C ARG A 81 2.71 -6.04 4.63
N LYS A 82 3.50 -6.37 3.60
CA LYS A 82 4.88 -6.86 3.75
C LYS A 82 5.75 -5.83 4.47
N ARG A 83 5.66 -4.55 4.09
CA ARG A 83 6.38 -3.45 4.75
C ARG A 83 6.05 -3.36 6.23
N ASP A 84 4.77 -3.46 6.57
CA ASP A 84 4.32 -3.37 7.97
C ASP A 84 4.79 -4.58 8.80
N ILE A 85 4.76 -5.80 8.24
CA ILE A 85 5.31 -7.00 8.88
C ILE A 85 6.81 -6.85 9.14
N MET A 86 7.58 -6.40 8.14
CA MET A 86 9.02 -6.24 8.28
C MET A 86 9.38 -5.16 9.32
N ARG A 87 8.58 -4.09 9.42
CA ARG A 87 8.77 -3.08 10.45
C ARG A 87 8.51 -3.63 11.86
N ARG A 88 7.40 -4.34 12.06
CA ARG A 88 7.09 -4.98 13.35
C ARG A 88 8.19 -5.94 13.79
N LYS A 89 8.66 -6.78 12.87
CA LYS A 89 9.80 -7.68 13.13
C LYS A 89 11.06 -6.92 13.53
N ALA A 90 11.37 -5.80 12.87
CA ALA A 90 12.52 -4.97 13.22
C ALA A 90 12.38 -4.31 14.60
N GLU A 91 11.18 -3.89 14.98
CA GLU A 91 10.90 -3.34 16.32
C GLU A 91 11.00 -4.40 17.40
N GLU A 92 10.45 -5.60 17.17
CA GLU A 92 10.57 -6.76 18.06
C GLU A 92 12.04 -7.18 18.26
N GLU A 93 12.82 -7.21 17.18
CA GLU A 93 14.25 -7.55 17.26
C GLU A 93 15.03 -6.49 18.06
N LYS A 94 14.74 -5.20 17.85
CA LYS A 94 15.33 -4.13 18.66
C LYS A 94 14.98 -4.29 20.13
N LYS A 95 13.72 -4.58 20.46
CA LYS A 95 13.31 -4.83 21.85
C LYS A 95 14.07 -6.01 22.46
N ARG A 96 14.19 -7.13 21.73
CA ARG A 96 14.96 -8.30 22.17
C ARG A 96 16.43 -7.98 22.42
N VAL A 97 17.07 -7.22 21.53
CA VAL A 97 18.47 -6.79 21.69
C VAL A 97 18.61 -5.91 22.93
N ILE A 98 17.71 -4.94 23.11
CA ILE A 98 17.71 -4.06 24.29
C ILE A 98 17.55 -4.89 25.58
N SER A 99 16.59 -5.81 25.64
CA SER A 99 16.39 -6.69 26.81
C SER A 99 17.63 -7.53 27.11
N ARG A 100 18.31 -8.08 26.09
CA ARG A 100 19.56 -8.83 26.29
C ARG A 100 20.69 -7.97 26.84
N LEU A 101 20.85 -6.75 26.33
CA LEU A 101 21.89 -5.82 26.80
C LEU A 101 21.63 -5.38 28.24
N LEU A 102 20.37 -5.07 28.56
CA LEU A 102 19.96 -4.68 29.91
C LEU A 102 20.16 -5.81 30.94
N ALA A 103 19.83 -7.05 30.58
CA ALA A 103 20.10 -8.22 31.43
C ALA A 103 21.62 -8.43 31.64
N ALA A 104 22.44 -8.23 30.62
CA ALA A 104 23.90 -8.31 30.73
C ALA A 104 24.50 -7.24 31.65
N GLU A 105 23.86 -6.07 31.74
CA GLU A 105 24.22 -4.99 32.68
C GLU A 105 23.60 -5.16 34.08
N GLY A 106 22.83 -6.24 34.32
CA GLY A 106 22.15 -6.49 35.60
C GLY A 106 20.95 -5.57 35.86
N LEU A 107 20.51 -4.83 34.84
CA LEU A 107 19.34 -3.96 34.84
C LEU A 107 18.16 -4.71 34.22
N GLU A 108 17.67 -5.77 34.86
CA GLU A 108 16.44 -6.40 34.40
C GLU A 108 15.29 -5.40 34.55
N LEU A 109 14.64 -5.03 33.43
CA LEU A 109 13.32 -4.40 33.50
C LEU A 109 12.42 -5.40 34.22
N ALA A 110 11.86 -5.02 35.37
CA ALA A 110 10.76 -5.77 35.97
C ALA A 110 9.70 -5.99 34.88
N GLU A 111 9.44 -7.26 34.55
CA GLU A 111 8.29 -7.63 33.72
C GLU A 111 7.07 -6.96 34.38
N GLU A 112 6.36 -6.08 33.65
CA GLU A 112 5.07 -5.53 34.09
C GLU A 112 4.03 -6.67 34.08
N ASP A 113 4.18 -7.65 34.96
CA ASP A 113 3.19 -8.69 35.24
C ASP A 113 2.32 -8.34 36.46
N ASP A 114 2.43 -7.11 36.99
CA ASP A 114 1.58 -6.58 38.08
C ASP A 114 0.48 -5.63 37.55
N LYS A 115 -0.31 -6.11 36.59
CA LYS A 115 -1.62 -5.52 36.25
C LYS A 115 -2.69 -6.61 36.16
N ASN A 116 -2.91 -7.32 37.26
CA ASN A 116 -4.15 -8.02 37.60
C ASN A 116 -4.19 -8.30 39.11
N LEU A 117 -4.39 -7.27 39.93
CA LEU A 117 -4.89 -7.32 41.31
C LEU A 117 -5.72 -6.07 41.58
#